data_AF-A0A538QW78-F1
#
_entry.id   AF-A0A538QW78-F1
#
_cell.length_a   1.000
_cell.length_b   1.000
_cell.length_c   1.000
_cell.angle_alpha   90.00
_cell.angle_beta   90.00
_cell.angle_gamma   90.00
#
_symmetry.space_group_name_H-M   'P 1'
#
loop_
_entity.id
_entity.type
_entity.pdbx_description
1 polymer ?
#
loop_
_entity_poly.entity_id
_entity_poly.type
_entity_poly.pdbx_seq_one_letter_code
_entity_poly.pdbx_strand_id
1 'polypeptide(L)'
;MLWRCNWIHPFRNGNGRTTRGLAYLTFLLRLGYEPGGTPTFVEMISDNRTLYYAALDDSDAAWLKGRLDVSSMEQKVSELLAKQLVQIAADAGGL
;
A
#
# COMPACT_ATOMS: atom_id res chain seq x y z
N MET A 1 -2.22 3.00 8.05
CA MET A 1 -1.09 3.95 7.96
C MET A 1 -1.11 4.76 6.66
N LEU A 2 -1.25 4.13 5.48
CA LEU A 2 -1.10 4.78 4.16
C LEU A 2 -1.84 6.12 4.01
N TRP A 3 -3.13 6.18 4.28
CA TRP A 3 -3.89 7.41 4.10
C TRP A 3 -3.49 8.53 5.06
N ARG A 4 -3.48 8.24 6.35
CA ARG A 4 -3.29 9.26 7.39
C ARG A 4 -1.95 9.99 7.25
N CYS A 5 -0.88 9.25 6.90
CA CYS A 5 0.43 9.85 6.67
C CYS A 5 0.46 10.74 5.42
N ASN A 6 -0.20 10.33 4.33
CA ASN A 6 -0.32 11.15 3.13
C ASN A 6 -1.16 12.41 3.38
N TRP A 7 -2.25 12.29 4.14
CA TRP A 7 -3.16 13.39 4.46
C TRP A 7 -2.50 14.45 5.36
N ILE A 8 -1.77 14.04 6.39
CA ILE A 8 -1.04 14.97 7.27
C ILE A 8 0.07 15.71 6.49
N HIS A 9 0.67 15.03 5.51
CA HIS A 9 1.74 15.54 4.65
C HIS A 9 2.87 16.26 5.44
N PRO A 10 3.51 15.59 6.42
CA PRO A 10 4.40 16.24 7.39
C PRO A 10 5.75 16.70 6.82
N PHE A 11 6.19 16.15 5.69
CA PHE A 11 7.49 16.49 5.10
C PHE A 11 7.35 17.47 3.93
N ARG A 12 8.39 18.27 3.68
CA ARG A 12 8.43 19.20 2.55
C ARG A 12 8.35 18.50 1.19
N ASN A 13 8.92 17.30 1.09
CA ASN A 13 8.85 16.44 -0.10
C ASN A 13 8.99 14.97 0.34
N GLY A 14 8.58 14.04 -0.52
CA GLY A 14 8.81 12.61 -0.30
C GLY A 14 7.79 11.93 0.61
N ASN A 15 6.64 12.56 0.92
CA ASN A 15 5.58 11.95 1.72
C ASN A 15 5.13 10.61 1.14
N GLY A 16 4.82 10.55 -0.16
CA GLY A 16 4.40 9.29 -0.80
C GLY A 16 5.45 8.17 -0.71
N ARG A 17 6.75 8.50 -0.85
CA ARG A 17 7.85 7.53 -0.69
C ARG A 17 7.95 7.03 0.75
N THR A 18 7.92 7.96 1.70
CA THR A 18 8.02 7.68 3.13
C THR A 18 6.85 6.83 3.62
N THR A 19 5.63 7.19 3.22
CA THR A 19 4.41 6.48 3.57
C THR A 19 4.40 5.04 3.04
N ARG A 20 4.85 4.82 1.80
CA ARG A 20 5.01 3.46 1.25
C ARG A 20 6.08 2.66 1.99
N GLY A 21 7.24 3.27 2.26
CA GLY A 21 8.29 2.64 3.05
C GLY A 21 7.82 2.25 4.45
N LEU A 22 7.07 3.12 5.13
CA LEU A 22 6.49 2.84 6.45
C LEU A 22 5.44 1.72 6.39
N ALA A 23 4.61 1.68 5.36
CA ALA A 23 3.66 0.61 5.15
C ALA A 23 4.36 -0.74 4.94
N TYR A 24 5.43 -0.75 4.13
CA TYR A 24 6.24 -1.95 3.92
C TYR A 24 6.92 -2.40 5.21
N LEU A 25 7.55 -1.47 5.94
CA LEU A 25 8.18 -1.78 7.22
C LEU A 25 7.17 -2.35 8.23
N THR A 26 5.98 -1.77 8.32
CA THR A 26 4.92 -2.27 9.23
C THR A 26 4.48 -3.68 8.84
N PHE A 27 4.41 -3.96 7.55
CA PHE A 27 4.10 -5.29 7.02
C PHE A 27 5.19 -6.31 7.39
N LEU A 28 6.46 -5.98 7.14
CA LEU A 28 7.60 -6.82 7.50
C LEU A 28 7.68 -7.09 9.01
N LEU A 29 7.48 -6.05 9.83
CA LEU A 29 7.48 -6.19 11.29
C LEU A 29 6.35 -7.10 11.79
N ARG A 30 5.21 -7.14 11.10
CA ARG A 30 4.12 -8.07 11.43
C ARG A 30 4.39 -9.49 10.98
N LEU A 31 5.04 -9.69 9.84
CA LEU A 31 5.40 -11.02 9.35
C LEU A 31 6.58 -11.61 10.12
N GLY A 32 7.53 -10.79 10.55
CA GLY A 32 8.78 -11.23 11.19
C GLY A 32 9.85 -11.71 10.21
N TYR A 33 9.58 -11.68 8.90
CA TYR A 33 10.51 -12.04 7.83
C TYR A 33 10.15 -11.30 6.52
N GLU A 34 11.06 -11.34 5.55
CA GLU A 34 10.83 -10.82 4.19
C GLU A 34 10.24 -11.95 3.34
N PRO A 35 9.00 -11.82 2.83
CA PRO A 35 8.29 -12.93 2.18
C PRO A 35 8.72 -13.20 0.73
N GLY A 36 9.57 -12.36 0.13
CA GLY A 36 9.93 -12.41 -1.27
C GLY A 36 8.85 -11.85 -2.20
N GLY A 37 8.93 -12.20 -3.48
CA GLY A 37 8.01 -11.72 -4.51
C GLY A 37 8.40 -10.34 -5.02
N THR A 38 8.92 -10.28 -6.24
CA THR A 38 9.31 -9.03 -6.90
C THR A 38 8.46 -8.82 -8.16
N PRO A 39 7.83 -7.64 -8.35
CA PRO A 39 7.83 -6.49 -7.45
C PRO A 39 6.98 -6.70 -6.19
N THR A 40 7.34 -6.02 -5.10
CA THR A 40 6.56 -5.98 -3.84
C THR A 40 5.27 -5.18 -4.02
N PHE A 41 4.28 -5.36 -3.12
CA PHE A 41 3.02 -4.61 -3.21
C PHE A 41 3.22 -3.08 -3.20
N VAL A 42 4.24 -2.56 -2.51
CA VAL A 42 4.53 -1.12 -2.47
C VAL A 42 5.18 -0.59 -3.75
N GLU A 43 5.95 -1.42 -4.44
CA GLU A 43 6.48 -1.11 -5.77
C GLU A 43 5.35 -1.12 -6.79
N MET A 44 4.44 -2.10 -6.72
CA MET A 44 3.24 -2.11 -7.58
C MET A 44 2.36 -0.86 -7.39
N ILE A 45 2.25 -0.33 -6.15
CA ILE A 45 1.59 0.97 -5.90
C ILE A 45 2.33 2.12 -6.59
N SER A 46 3.67 2.09 -6.57
CA SER A 46 4.49 3.13 -7.19
C SER A 46 4.38 3.12 -8.71
N ASP A 47 4.20 1.94 -9.32
CA ASP A 47 4.10 1.75 -10.76
C ASP A 47 2.71 2.12 -11.29
N ASN A 48 1.64 1.79 -10.56
CA ASN A 48 0.27 2.18 -10.92
C ASN A 48 -0.34 3.11 -9.86
N ARG A 49 0.05 4.39 -9.94
CA ARG A 49 -0.39 5.42 -9.00
C ARG A 49 -1.86 5.80 -9.15
N THR A 50 -2.43 5.67 -10.35
CA THR A 50 -3.79 6.15 -10.65
C THR A 50 -4.83 5.51 -9.75
N LEU A 51 -4.83 4.18 -9.65
CA LEU A 51 -5.81 3.46 -8.84
C LEU A 51 -5.58 3.67 -7.34
N TYR A 52 -4.32 3.85 -6.95
CA TYR A 52 -3.98 4.17 -5.56
C TYR A 52 -4.44 5.58 -5.16
N TYR A 53 -4.29 6.57 -6.05
CA TYR A 53 -4.74 7.93 -5.82
C TYR A 53 -6.26 8.03 -5.78
N ALA A 54 -6.97 7.31 -6.65
CA ALA A 54 -8.43 7.23 -6.57
C ALA A 54 -8.91 6.72 -5.18
N ALA A 55 -8.22 5.71 -4.62
CA ALA A 55 -8.55 5.20 -3.30
C ALA A 55 -8.22 6.19 -2.15
N LEU A 56 -7.21 7.05 -2.33
CA LEU A 56 -6.94 8.17 -1.40
C LEU A 56 -8.06 9.21 -1.49
N ASP A 57 -8.47 9.57 -2.71
CA ASP A 57 -9.53 10.56 -2.95
C ASP A 57 -10.87 10.11 -2.35
N ASP A 58 -11.21 8.82 -2.46
CA ASP A 58 -12.39 8.24 -1.81
C ASP A 58 -12.36 8.43 -0.29
N SER A 59 -11.18 8.26 0.30
CA SER A 59 -10.96 8.36 1.75
C SER A 59 -11.02 9.82 2.21
N ASP A 60 -10.48 10.74 1.41
CA ASP A 60 -10.61 12.17 1.64
C ASP A 60 -12.07 12.61 1.55
N ALA A 61 -12.83 12.12 0.56
CA ALA A 61 -14.25 12.42 0.39
C ALA A 61 -15.10 11.88 1.56
N ALA A 62 -14.76 10.71 2.10
CA ALA A 62 -15.41 10.18 3.30
C ALA A 62 -15.06 11.03 4.53
N TRP A 63 -13.80 11.42 4.68
CA TRP A 63 -13.33 12.24 5.80
C TRP A 63 -14.00 13.61 5.85
N LEU A 64 -14.19 14.25 4.70
CA LEU A 64 -14.94 15.51 4.57
C LEU A 64 -16.41 15.39 5.04
N LYS A 65 -16.98 14.19 5.00
CA LYS A 65 -18.32 13.89 5.53
C LYS A 65 -18.32 13.49 7.00
N GLY A 66 -17.17 13.64 7.69
CA GLY A 66 -17.01 13.28 9.10
C GLY A 66 -16.86 11.78 9.36
N ARG A 67 -16.58 10.97 8.33
CA ARG A 67 -16.40 9.52 8.47
C ARG A 67 -14.99 9.11 8.08
N LEU A 68 -14.33 8.34 8.95
CA LEU A 68 -13.12 7.62 8.53
C LEU A 68 -13.54 6.40 7.70
N ASP A 69 -13.29 6.46 6.40
CA ASP A 69 -13.36 5.30 5.52
C ASP A 69 -12.07 5.17 4.73
N VAL A 70 -11.48 3.99 4.80
CA VAL A 70 -10.24 3.63 4.09
C VAL A 70 -10.40 2.32 3.32
N SER A 71 -11.63 1.82 3.19
CA SER A 71 -11.94 0.50 2.62
C SER A 71 -11.45 0.33 1.18
N SER A 72 -11.59 1.36 0.32
CA SER A 72 -11.03 1.35 -1.04
C SER A 72 -9.52 1.07 -1.05
N MET A 73 -8.77 1.65 -0.11
CA MET A 73 -7.33 1.40 -0.02
C MET A 73 -7.01 0.03 0.57
N GLU A 74 -7.77 -0.42 1.57
CA GLU A 74 -7.58 -1.76 2.16
C GLU A 74 -7.82 -2.84 1.12
N GLN A 75 -8.88 -2.71 0.32
CA GLN A 75 -9.14 -3.57 -0.82
C GLN A 75 -7.97 -3.54 -1.80
N LYS A 76 -7.48 -2.34 -2.14
CA LYS A 76 -6.39 -2.22 -3.12
C LYS A 76 -5.09 -2.85 -2.65
N VAL A 77 -4.72 -2.63 -1.40
CA VAL A 77 -3.53 -3.24 -0.79
C VAL A 77 -3.69 -4.76 -0.74
N SER A 78 -4.88 -5.26 -0.40
CA SER A 78 -5.17 -6.70 -0.36
C SER A 78 -5.00 -7.35 -1.73
N GLU A 79 -5.48 -6.72 -2.80
CA GLU A 79 -5.29 -7.19 -4.18
C GLU A 79 -3.81 -7.28 -4.56
N LEU A 80 -3.01 -6.27 -4.19
CA LEU A 80 -1.59 -6.22 -4.51
C LEU A 80 -0.78 -7.22 -3.68
N LEU A 81 -1.13 -7.39 -2.41
CA LEU A 81 -0.55 -8.44 -1.57
C LEU A 81 -0.87 -9.83 -2.12
N ALA A 82 -2.10 -10.07 -2.55
CA ALA A 82 -2.47 -11.34 -3.18
C ALA A 82 -1.62 -11.61 -4.44
N LYS A 83 -1.38 -10.60 -5.28
CA LYS A 83 -0.48 -10.71 -6.43
C LYS A 83 0.96 -11.04 -6.03
N GLN A 84 1.49 -10.37 -5.00
CA GLN A 84 2.83 -10.67 -4.49
C GLN A 84 2.93 -12.13 -3.98
N LEU A 85 1.93 -12.61 -3.25
CA LEU A 85 1.88 -13.99 -2.76
C LEU A 85 1.79 -15.03 -3.90
N VAL A 86 1.03 -14.74 -4.96
CA VAL A 86 0.99 -15.59 -6.15
C VAL A 86 2.38 -15.66 -6.81
N GLN A 87 3.10 -14.54 -6.89
CA GLN A 87 4.45 -14.53 -7.44
C GLN A 87 5.40 -15.38 -6.60
N ILE A 88 5.36 -15.25 -5.26
CA ILE A 88 6.15 -16.07 -4.34
C ILE A 88 5.89 -17.56 -4.58
N ALA A 89 4.62 -17.95 -4.74
CA ALA A 89 4.25 -19.33 -5.01
C ALA A 89 4.78 -19.84 -6.36
N ALA A 90 4.74 -18.99 -7.40
CA ALA A 90 5.30 -19.31 -8.71
C ALA A 90 6.83 -19.50 -8.64
N ASP A 91 7.54 -18.57 -7.99
CA ASP A 91 8.99 -18.60 -7.83
C ASP A 91 9.45 -19.84 -7.04
N ALA A 92 8.70 -20.22 -6.00
CA ALA A 92 8.97 -21.42 -5.21
C ALA A 92 8.67 -22.74 -5.95
N GLY A 93 7.74 -22.70 -6.91
CA GLY A 93 7.31 -23.83 -7.71
C GLY A 93 8.23 -24.16 -8.90
N GLY A 94 9.17 -23.27 -9.26
CA GLY A 94 10.14 -23.49 -10.34
C GLY A 94 9.53 -23.50 -11.75
N LEU A 95 8.46 -22.74 -12.00
CA LEU A 95 7.95 -22.46 -13.35
C LEU A 95 8.59 -21.21 -13.96
#